data_AF-A0A4U2ZPW5-F1
#
_entry.id   AF-A0A4U2ZPW5-F1
#
_cell.length_a   1.000
_cell.length_b   1.000
_cell.length_c   1.000
_cell.angle_alpha   90.00
_cell.angle_beta   90.00
_cell.angle_gamma   90.00
#
_symmetry.space_group_name_H-M   'P 1'
#
loop_
_entity.id
_entity.type
_entity.pdbx_description
1 polymer ?
#
loop_
_entity_poly.entity_id
_entity_poly.type
_entity_poly.pdbx_seq_one_letter_code
_entity_poly.pdbx_strand_id
1 'polypeptide(L)' 'MEFEFFFQIALILLSTKLAGDLSVRLGQPSVLGKLIVGIVIGPALLGWIENSELLTQLSNVGVIL' A
#
# COMPACT_ATOMS: atom_id res chain seq x y z
N MET A 1 -2.79 10.38 16.33
CA MET A 1 -1.36 10.36 15.96
C MET A 1 -0.78 8.95 15.90
N GLU A 2 -0.45 8.25 17.00
CA GLU A 2 0.15 6.91 16.89
C GLU A 2 -0.82 5.86 16.32
N PHE A 3 -2.06 5.84 16.81
CA PHE A 3 -3.07 4.86 16.37
C PHE A 3 -3.40 4.96 14.87
N GLU A 4 -3.48 6.19 14.34
CA GLU A 4 -3.73 6.42 12.90
C GLU A 4 -2.61 5.87 12.04
N PHE A 5 -1.36 6.02 12.45
CA PHE A 5 -0.21 5.47 11.74
C PHE A 5 -0.25 3.93 11.70
N PHE A 6 -0.47 3.27 12.84
CA PHE A 6 -0.60 1.81 12.88
C PHE A 6 -1.78 1.32 12.02
N PHE A 7 -2.89 2.05 12.03
CA PHE A 7 -4.04 1.76 11.19
C PHE A 7 -3.72 1.89 9.70
N GLN A 8 -3.02 2.96 9.28
CA GLN A 8 -2.57 3.15 7.90
C GLN A 8 -1.64 2.02 7.44
N ILE A 9 -0.66 1.63 8.26
CA ILE A 9 0.25 0.52 7.94
C ILE A 9 -0.53 -0.80 7.84
N ALA A 10 -1.43 -1.09 8.77
CA ALA A 10 -2.27 -2.29 8.72
C ALA A 10 -3.12 -2.32 7.44
N LEU A 11 -3.70 -1.18 7.06
CA LEU A 11 -4.48 -1.03 5.83
C LEU A 11 -3.62 -1.24 4.59
N ILE A 12 -2.41 -0.68 4.52
CA ILE A 12 -1.47 -0.88 3.40
C ILE A 12 -1.10 -2.36 3.28
N LEU A 13 -0.67 -3.00 4.37
CA LEU A 13 -0.24 -4.40 4.35
C LEU A 13 -1.38 -5.35 3.96
N LEU A 14 -2.56 -5.16 4.52
CA LEU A 14 -3.73 -5.99 4.23
C LEU A 14 -4.17 -5.82 2.78
N SER A 15 -4.33 -4.58 2.33
CA SER A 15 -4.80 -4.27 0.97
C SER A 15 -3.82 -4.74 -0.10
N THR A 16 -2.52 -4.47 0.06
CA THR A 16 -1.48 -4.90 -0.89
C THR A 16 -1.32 -6.41 -0.95
N LYS A 17 -1.47 -7.12 0.18
CA LYS A 17 -1.47 -8.59 0.21
C LYS A 17 -2.66 -9.13 -0.58
N LEU A 18 -3.87 -8.68 -0.27
CA LEU A 18 -5.09 -9.14 -0.94
C LEU A 18 -5.07 -8.84 -2.45
N ALA A 19 -4.68 -7.62 -2.82
CA ALA A 19 -4.60 -7.22 -4.22
C ALA A 19 -3.49 -7.97 -4.96
N GLY A 20 -2.34 -8.20 -4.33
CA GLY A 20 -1.24 -8.99 -4.90
C GLY A 20 -1.66 -10.44 -5.18
N ASP A 21 -2.33 -11.07 -4.22
CA ASP A 21 -2.84 -12.45 -4.37
C ASP A 21 -3.91 -12.54 -5.47
N LEU A 22 -4.82 -11.56 -5.52
CA LEU A 22 -5.85 -11.49 -6.55
C LEU A 22 -5.24 -11.30 -7.93
N SER A 23 -4.24 -10.42 -8.07
CA SER A 23 -3.52 -10.16 -9.32
C SER A 23 -2.90 -11.45 -9.87
N VAL A 24 -2.22 -12.23 -9.01
CA VAL A 24 -1.63 -13.52 -9.40
C VAL A 24 -2.69 -14.52 -9.85
N ARG A 25 -3.83 -14.59 -9.14
CA ARG A 25 -4.95 -15.47 -9.54
C ARG A 25 -5.55 -15.11 -10.90
N LEU A 26 -5.46 -13.83 -11.28
CA LEU A 26 -5.92 -13.32 -12.58
C LEU A 26 -4.85 -13.42 -13.68
N GLY A 27 -3.69 -14.04 -13.41
CA GLY A 27 -2.58 -14.18 -14.37
C GLY A 27 -1.74 -12.92 -14.54
N GLN A 28 -1.90 -11.94 -13.65
CA GLN A 28 -1.14 -10.69 -13.66
C GLN A 28 0.03 -10.73 -12.67
N PRO A 29 1.12 -9.98 -12.91
CA PRO A 29 2.17 -9.81 -11.92
C PRO A 29 1.61 -9.30 -10.58
N SER A 30 2.09 -9.85 -9.46
CA SER A 30 1.64 -9.42 -8.12
C SER A 30 1.82 -7.91 -7.87
N VAL A 31 2.92 -7.36 -8.40
CA VAL A 31 3.26 -5.94 -8.27
C VAL A 31 2.18 -5.04 -8.89
N LEU A 32 1.55 -5.46 -9.99
CA LEU A 32 0.48 -4.68 -10.62
C LEU A 32 -0.70 -4.47 -9.66
N GLY A 33 -1.17 -5.53 -9.01
CA GLY A 33 -2.26 -5.43 -8.03
C GLY A 33 -1.91 -4.54 -6.84
N LYS A 34 -0.66 -4.64 -6.34
CA LYS A 34 -0.17 -3.80 -5.24
C LYS A 34 -0.14 -2.31 -5.62
N LEU A 35 0.30 -1.99 -6.85
CA LEU A 35 0.32 -0.61 -7.34
C LEU A 35 -1.09 -0.05 -7.51
N ILE A 36 -2.00 -0.82 -8.12
CA ILE A 36 -3.40 -0.42 -8.31
C ILE A 36 -4.06 -0.11 -6.96
N VAL A 37 -3.92 -1.02 -5.98
CA VAL A 37 -4.55 -0.79 -4.67
C VAL A 37 -3.94 0.40 -3.95
N GLY A 38 -2.62 0.63 -4.11
CA GLY A 38 -1.93 1.81 -3.60
C GLY A 38 -2.49 3.12 -4.17
N ILE A 39 -2.80 3.16 -5.47
CA ILE A 39 -3.45 4.32 -6.10
C ILE A 39 -4.87 4.50 -5.54
N VAL A 40 -5.62 3.41 -5.35
CA VAL A 40 -7.00 3.44 -4.83
C VAL A 40 -7.08 3.95 -3.40
N ILE A 41 -6.27 3.43 -2.49
CA ILE A 41 -6.31 3.84 -1.08
C ILE A 41 -5.51 5.12 -0.80
N GLY A 42 -4.60 5.48 -1.71
CA GLY A 42 -3.76 6.66 -1.61
C GLY A 42 -4.50 7.97 -1.97
N PRO A 43 -3.77 9.10 -1.93
CA PRO A 43 -4.35 10.43 -2.12
C PRO A 43 -4.86 10.69 -3.54
N ALA A 44 -4.48 9.86 -4.51
CA ALA A 44 -4.98 9.97 -5.88
C ALA A 44 -6.47 9.62 -6.03
N LEU A 45 -7.02 8.82 -5.11
CA LEU A 45 -8.42 8.39 -5.13
C LEU A 45 -9.10 8.57 -3.77
N LEU A 46 -9.03 7.58 -2.86
CA LEU A 46 -9.79 7.60 -1.60
C LEU A 46 -9.17 8.50 -0.52
N GLY A 47 -7.86 8.74 -0.57
CA GLY A 47 -7.16 9.59 0.40
C GLY A 47 -7.11 9.01 1.82
N TRP A 48 -7.23 7.69 1.97
CA TRP A 48 -7.15 7.03 3.29
C TRP A 48 -5.72 6.93 3.82
N ILE A 49 -4.75 6.86 2.90
CA ILE A 49 -3.33 6.93 3.21
C ILE A 49 -2.81 8.31 2.78
N GLU A 50 -2.34 9.08 3.76
CA GLU A 50 -1.68 10.36 3.52
C GLU A 50 -0.16 10.21 3.54
N ASN A 51 0.53 11.09 2.82
CA ASN A 51 1.99 11.10 2.83
C ASN A 51 2.49 11.63 4.18
N SER A 52 3.14 10.76 4.95
CA SER A 52 3.87 11.14 6.17
C SER A 52 5.37 10.90 6.01
N GLU A 53 6.19 11.67 6.73
CA GLU A 53 7.66 11.53 6.68
C GLU A 53 8.11 10.10 6.99
N LEU A 54 7.50 9.45 7.98
CA LEU A 54 7.78 8.07 8.34
C LEU A 54 7.38 7.08 7.22
N LEU A 55 6.22 7.27 6.58
CA LEU A 55 5.82 6.43 5.44
C LEU A 55 6.81 6.56 4.27
N THR A 56 7.30 7.77 4.00
CA THR A 56 8.31 8.01 2.96
C THR A 56 9.65 7.34 3.29
N GLN A 57 10.08 7.39 4.54
CA GLN A 57 11.29 6.68 4.98
C GLN A 57 11.14 5.16 4.83
N LEU A 58 9.98 4.61 5.25
CA LEU A 58 9.68 3.19 5.10
C LEU A 58 9.59 2.75 3.64
N SER A 59 9.01 3.58 2.75
CA SER A 59 8.95 3.26 1.32
C SER A 59 10.34 3.23 0.70
N ASN A 60 11.25 4.13 1.10
CA ASN A 60 12.63 4.11 0.61
C ASN A 60 13.35 2.83 1.02
N VAL A 61 13.15 2.36 2.25
CA VAL A 61 13.67 1.05 2.70
C VAL A 61 13.07 -0.07 1.85
N GLY A 62 11.76 -0.04 1.60
CA GLY A 62 11.07 -1.04 0.78
C GLY A 62 11.46 -1.08 -0.69
N VAL A 63 11.97 0.02 -1.27
CA VAL A 63 12.49 0.05 -2.65
C VAL A 63 13.90 -0.52 -2.75
N ILE A 64 14.69 -0.42 -1.67
CA ILE A 64 16.08 -0.91 -1.62
C ILE A 64 16.13 -2.44 -1.41
N LEU A 65 15.15 -2.99 -0.66
CA LEU A 65 15.02 -4.42 -0.34
C LEU A 65 14.37 -5.21 -1.48
#